data_AF-A0A523N6U0-F1
#
_entry.id   AF-A0A523N6U0-F1
#
_cell.length_a   1.000
_cell.length_b   1.000
_cell.length_c   1.000
_cell.angle_alpha   90.00
_cell.angle_beta   90.00
_cell.angle_gamma   90.00
#
_symmetry.space_group_name_H-M   'P 1'
#
loop_
_entity.id
_entity.type
_entity.pdbx_description
1 polymer ?
#
loop_
_entity_poly.entity_id
_entity_poly.type
_entity_poly.pdbx_seq_one_letter_code
_entity_poly.pdbx_strand_id
1 'polypeptide(L)'
;MAWTNEKPWHRLGADIGANLSPHEMLVKAKLDYKRPYTSSANHETFRFIKSFVEAGNAQLQTVGSLDKGRIIWVLARLNETFTLKGVDPVAGCLLFASRNEKRDLVQMLVTTVREVCGNTLQVDCKARSTFRNPFRRQFKSTLPFLSPAATQLDQDMIQKAKENIGLGREAIAAFASDAERLADQKVDDPTAHRYMFDVFQPGTAGESPVIGEKEIEELAEKKTRMAIEAIKKAPGQDLEAARMTAWGLLNAVTYTVDHHLGNNQDSRLRLAWFGGNADIKKRAFQLALELL
;
A
#
# COMPACT_ATOMS: atom_id res chain seq x y z
N MET A 1 2.02 -23.24 4.27
CA MET A 1 2.20 -22.43 5.50
C MET A 1 1.32 -21.20 5.35
N ALA A 2 0.31 -21.05 6.21
CA ALA A 2 -0.51 -19.84 6.24
C ALA A 2 0.34 -18.73 6.87
N TRP A 3 0.45 -17.60 6.17
CA TRP A 3 1.26 -16.45 6.58
C TRP A 3 0.50 -15.63 7.63
N THR A 4 0.30 -16.18 8.82
CA THR A 4 -0.34 -15.44 9.92
C THR A 4 0.64 -14.39 10.43
N ASN A 5 0.27 -13.11 10.37
CA ASN A 5 1.07 -11.93 10.79
C ASN A 5 2.32 -11.57 9.98
N GLU A 6 2.62 -12.23 8.86
CA GLU A 6 3.70 -11.74 7.98
C GLU A 6 3.21 -10.58 7.11
N LYS A 7 3.94 -9.46 7.13
CA LYS A 7 3.66 -8.31 6.27
C LYS A 7 4.22 -8.58 4.86
N PRO A 8 3.58 -8.12 3.76
CA PRO A 8 4.08 -8.30 2.40
C PRO A 8 5.53 -7.83 2.18
N TRP A 9 5.96 -6.81 2.94
CA TRP A 9 7.31 -6.25 2.93
C TRP A 9 8.27 -6.84 3.98
N HIS A 10 7.94 -7.98 4.60
CA HIS A 10 8.84 -8.66 5.53
C HIS A 10 10.23 -8.84 4.90
N ARG A 11 11.32 -8.47 5.58
CA ARG A 11 12.72 -8.46 5.07
C ARG A 11 13.08 -7.41 4.00
N LEU A 12 12.08 -6.76 3.38
CA LEU A 12 12.26 -5.65 2.42
C LEU A 12 12.15 -4.27 3.07
N GLY A 13 11.56 -4.21 4.26
CA GLY A 13 11.53 -3.03 5.12
C GLY A 13 11.94 -3.35 6.55
N ALA A 14 12.24 -2.30 7.30
CA ALA A 14 12.53 -2.35 8.72
C ALA A 14 11.60 -1.37 9.45
N ASP A 15 10.93 -1.86 10.49
CA ASP A 15 10.14 -1.01 11.38
C ASP A 15 11.07 -0.06 12.14
N ILE A 16 10.62 1.18 12.30
CA ILE A 16 11.40 2.29 12.88
C ILE A 16 10.60 3.02 13.95
N GLY A 17 11.32 3.57 14.93
CA GLY A 17 10.75 4.51 15.89
C GLY A 17 10.66 5.93 15.32
N ALA A 18 9.77 6.75 15.89
CA ALA A 18 9.52 8.13 15.45
C ALA A 18 10.77 9.03 15.45
N ASN A 19 11.73 8.75 16.34
CA ASN A 19 12.89 9.63 16.57
C ASN A 19 14.10 9.34 15.66
N LEU A 20 14.02 8.36 14.75
CA LEU A 20 15.17 8.01 13.90
C LEU A 20 15.60 9.19 13.02
N SER A 21 16.90 9.41 12.93
CA SER A 21 17.51 10.35 11.99
C SER A 21 17.40 9.83 10.55
N PRO A 22 17.39 10.72 9.52
CA PRO A 22 17.44 10.30 8.13
C PRO A 22 18.65 9.41 7.79
N HIS A 23 19.76 9.56 8.53
CA HIS A 23 20.92 8.70 8.39
C HIS A 23 20.65 7.27 8.89
N GLU A 24 20.06 7.12 10.07
CA GLU A 24 19.68 5.79 10.58
C GLU A 24 18.62 5.13 9.69
N MET A 25 17.72 5.91 9.07
CA MET A 25 16.77 5.40 8.08
C MET A 25 17.47 4.77 6.86
N LEU A 26 18.59 5.34 6.39
CA LEU A 26 19.38 4.76 5.29
C LEU A 26 19.96 3.40 5.67
N VAL A 27 20.52 3.31 6.87
CA VAL A 27 21.10 2.07 7.41
C VAL A 27 20.01 1.00 7.52
N LYS A 28 18.85 1.36 8.09
CA LYS A 28 17.70 0.45 8.23
C LYS A 28 17.12 0.01 6.89
N ALA A 29 17.08 0.90 5.89
CA ALA A 29 16.65 0.58 4.53
C ALA A 29 17.69 -0.20 3.71
N LYS A 30 18.85 -0.54 4.31
CA LYS A 30 19.99 -1.20 3.65
C LYS A 30 20.44 -0.45 2.39
N LEU A 31 20.53 0.87 2.48
CA LEU A 31 20.98 1.73 1.37
C LEU A 31 22.40 2.27 1.59
N ASP A 32 23.02 1.93 2.72
CA ASP A 32 24.38 2.32 3.07
C ASP A 32 25.37 1.19 2.72
N TYR A 33 25.59 0.95 1.43
CA TYR A 33 26.55 -0.06 0.98
C TYR A 33 27.87 0.61 0.56
N LYS A 34 28.80 0.70 1.52
CA LYS A 34 30.27 0.75 1.39
C LYS A 34 30.90 1.70 0.34
N ARG A 35 31.50 2.80 0.86
CA ARG A 35 32.58 3.71 0.35
C ARG A 35 32.18 4.97 -0.43
N PRO A 36 32.90 6.09 -0.22
CA PRO A 36 32.92 6.93 0.99
C PRO A 36 31.79 7.97 1.02
N TYR A 37 30.83 7.91 0.09
CA TYR A 37 29.74 8.88 0.02
C TYR A 37 28.41 8.19 0.31
N THR A 38 27.83 8.49 1.48
CA THR A 38 26.40 8.30 1.71
C THR A 38 25.67 8.98 0.55
N SER A 39 24.74 8.28 -0.13
CA SER A 39 23.96 8.91 -1.21
C SER A 39 23.20 10.11 -0.65
N SER A 40 23.72 11.31 -0.91
CA SER A 40 23.13 12.57 -0.43
C SER A 40 21.69 12.69 -0.89
N ALA A 41 21.38 12.21 -2.09
CA ALA A 41 20.04 12.16 -2.64
C ALA A 41 19.08 11.28 -1.81
N ASN A 42 19.50 10.07 -1.39
CA ASN A 42 18.66 9.21 -0.55
C ASN A 42 18.48 9.82 0.86
N HIS A 43 19.53 10.42 1.42
CA HIS A 43 19.48 11.13 2.69
C HIS A 43 18.50 12.32 2.63
N GLU A 44 18.60 13.14 1.58
CA GLU A 44 17.72 14.28 1.29
C GLU A 44 16.26 13.82 1.17
N THR A 45 15.98 12.68 0.53
CA THR A 45 14.62 12.14 0.43
C THR A 45 14.06 11.68 1.77
N PHE A 46 14.82 10.94 2.60
CA PHE A 46 14.32 10.57 3.92
C PHE A 46 14.11 11.78 4.82
N ARG A 47 14.99 12.78 4.73
CA ARG A 47 14.78 14.07 5.40
C ARG A 47 13.49 14.74 4.95
N PHE A 48 13.20 14.75 3.64
CA PHE A 48 11.96 15.29 3.11
C PHE A 48 10.73 14.58 3.67
N ILE A 49 10.68 13.25 3.53
CA ILE A 49 9.53 12.45 3.98
C ILE A 49 9.32 12.62 5.48
N LYS A 50 10.39 12.57 6.29
CA LYS A 50 10.31 12.78 7.74
C LYS A 50 9.70 14.15 8.07
N SER A 51 10.24 15.22 7.49
CA SER A 51 9.76 16.58 7.74
C SER A 51 8.29 16.77 7.29
N PHE A 52 7.90 16.13 6.18
CA PHE A 52 6.55 16.18 5.64
C PHE A 52 5.55 15.45 6.55
N VAL A 53 5.91 14.26 7.04
CA VAL A 53 5.10 13.45 7.97
C VAL A 53 4.91 14.17 9.30
N GLU A 54 5.99 14.74 9.86
CA GLU A 54 5.95 15.53 11.09
C GLU A 54 5.07 16.76 10.96
N ALA A 55 5.14 17.48 9.84
CA ALA A 55 4.34 18.68 9.60
C ALA A 55 2.82 18.42 9.61
N GLY A 56 2.38 17.21 9.22
CA GLY A 56 0.96 16.81 9.24
C GLY A 56 0.56 15.93 10.43
N ASN A 57 1.39 15.83 11.48
CA ASN A 57 1.12 15.05 12.69
C ASN A 57 0.86 13.55 12.41
N ALA A 58 1.59 12.94 11.47
CA ALA A 58 1.59 11.50 11.25
C ALA A 58 2.86 10.86 11.85
N GLN A 59 2.90 9.53 11.97
CA GLN A 59 4.02 8.81 12.58
C GLN A 59 4.72 7.89 11.59
N LEU A 60 6.04 8.01 11.47
CA LEU A 60 6.84 7.05 10.70
C LEU A 60 6.74 5.65 11.32
N GLN A 61 6.56 4.63 10.48
CA GLN A 61 6.39 3.24 10.93
C GLN A 61 7.46 2.31 10.35
N THR A 62 7.64 2.33 9.02
CA THR A 62 8.53 1.38 8.33
C THR A 62 9.26 2.09 7.22
N VAL A 63 10.54 1.76 7.02
CA VAL A 63 11.32 2.23 5.88
C VAL A 63 11.90 1.04 5.13
N GLY A 64 12.08 1.18 3.83
CA GLY A 64 12.69 0.13 3.04
C GLY A 64 13.18 0.60 1.69
N SER A 65 13.74 -0.36 0.97
CA SER A 65 14.15 -0.18 -0.41
C SER A 65 13.71 -1.37 -1.25
N LEU A 66 13.42 -1.10 -2.52
CA LEU A 66 13.05 -2.10 -3.51
C LEU A 66 13.90 -1.93 -4.76
N ASP A 67 13.92 -2.96 -5.59
CA ASP A 67 14.59 -2.98 -6.87
C ASP A 67 16.07 -2.60 -6.77
N LYS A 68 16.77 -3.27 -5.83
CA LYS A 68 18.19 -3.03 -5.52
C LYS A 68 18.50 -1.57 -5.13
N GLY A 69 17.58 -0.92 -4.43
CA GLY A 69 17.74 0.45 -3.97
C GLY A 69 17.30 1.53 -4.97
N ARG A 70 16.78 1.15 -6.15
CA ARG A 70 16.23 2.12 -7.11
C ARG A 70 14.96 2.77 -6.61
N ILE A 71 14.18 2.07 -5.79
CA ILE A 71 12.98 2.61 -5.16
C ILE A 71 13.24 2.67 -3.65
N ILE A 72 13.05 3.85 -3.07
CA ILE A 72 13.02 4.02 -1.62
C ILE A 72 11.58 4.29 -1.20
N TRP A 73 11.17 3.71 -0.08
CA TRP A 73 9.80 3.86 0.40
C TRP A 73 9.75 3.99 1.92
N VAL A 74 8.70 4.63 2.39
CA VAL A 74 8.42 4.88 3.80
C VAL A 74 6.93 4.72 4.02
N LEU A 75 6.56 3.94 5.03
CA LEU A 75 5.20 3.83 5.52
C LEU A 75 5.07 4.70 6.77
N ALA A 76 4.07 5.57 6.79
CA ALA A 76 3.72 6.40 7.93
C ALA A 76 2.27 6.17 8.33
N ARG A 77 2.00 5.93 9.61
CA ARG A 77 0.65 5.73 10.15
C ARG A 77 -0.02 7.08 10.37
N LEU A 78 -1.28 7.21 9.96
CA LEU A 78 -2.04 8.45 10.11
C LEU A 78 -2.63 8.65 11.52
N ASN A 79 -2.53 7.62 12.37
CA ASN A 79 -3.17 7.48 13.68
C ASN A 79 -4.70 7.27 13.63
N GLU A 80 -5.30 7.15 12.44
CA GLU A 80 -6.64 6.58 12.33
C GLU A 80 -6.54 5.05 12.20
N THR A 81 -7.26 4.34 13.05
CA THR A 81 -7.44 2.90 12.98
C THR A 81 -8.90 2.64 13.32
N PHE A 82 -9.57 1.86 12.47
CA PHE A 82 -10.94 1.44 12.71
C PHE A 82 -10.97 -0.08 12.83
N THR A 83 -11.94 -0.60 13.59
CA THR A 83 -12.06 -2.03 13.83
C THR A 83 -13.43 -2.50 13.37
N LEU A 84 -13.48 -3.32 12.33
CA LEU A 84 -14.73 -3.84 11.80
C LEU A 84 -15.27 -4.91 12.74
N LYS A 85 -16.55 -4.78 13.11
CA LYS A 85 -17.26 -5.66 14.06
C LYS A 85 -16.49 -5.90 15.38
N GLY A 86 -15.64 -4.97 15.78
CA GLY A 86 -14.83 -5.08 17.01
C GLY A 86 -13.72 -6.14 16.98
N VAL A 87 -13.53 -6.87 15.88
CA VAL A 87 -12.60 -8.02 15.81
C VAL A 87 -11.58 -7.93 14.67
N ASP A 88 -11.76 -7.03 13.70
CA ASP A 88 -10.89 -6.92 12.52
C ASP A 88 -10.30 -5.50 12.37
N PRO A 89 -9.11 -5.24 12.94
CA PRO A 89 -8.48 -3.92 12.91
C PRO A 89 -7.81 -3.59 11.57
N VAL A 90 -8.08 -2.39 11.07
CA VAL A 90 -7.53 -1.83 9.84
C VAL A 90 -6.89 -0.47 10.13
N ALA A 91 -5.60 -0.34 9.81
CA ALA A 91 -4.81 0.87 10.03
C ALA A 91 -4.76 1.74 8.78
N GLY A 92 -4.99 3.05 8.92
CA GLY A 92 -4.76 4.05 7.87
C GLY A 92 -3.29 4.47 7.81
N CYS A 93 -2.70 4.41 6.62
CA CYS A 93 -1.29 4.72 6.39
C CYS A 93 -1.09 5.59 5.14
N LEU A 94 0.05 6.27 5.10
CA LEU A 94 0.62 6.92 3.94
C LEU A 94 1.84 6.14 3.47
N LEU A 95 1.83 5.73 2.21
CA LEU A 95 2.97 5.15 1.54
C LEU A 95 3.67 6.26 0.74
N PHE A 96 4.86 6.64 1.18
CA PHE A 96 5.76 7.51 0.43
C PHE A 96 6.72 6.67 -0.38
N ALA A 97 6.97 7.04 -1.64
CA ALA A 97 7.95 6.37 -2.48
C ALA A 97 8.67 7.36 -3.41
N SER A 98 9.99 7.23 -3.52
CA SER A 98 10.76 7.87 -4.58
C SER A 98 11.31 6.80 -5.50
N ARG A 99 10.78 6.78 -6.72
CA ARG A 99 11.00 5.71 -7.71
C ARG A 99 12.03 6.07 -8.78
N ASN A 100 12.47 7.32 -8.82
CA ASN A 100 13.37 7.82 -9.85
C ASN A 100 14.78 8.05 -9.30
N GLU A 101 15.80 7.77 -10.12
CA GLU A 101 17.21 7.85 -9.69
C GLU A 101 17.63 9.25 -9.23
N LYS A 102 16.99 10.30 -9.77
CA LYS A 102 17.28 11.71 -9.43
C LYS A 102 16.80 12.12 -8.03
N ARG A 103 15.83 11.42 -7.45
CA ARG A 103 15.25 11.69 -6.11
C ARG A 103 14.65 13.09 -5.93
N ASP A 104 14.29 13.73 -7.02
CA ASP A 104 13.65 15.06 -7.04
C ASP A 104 12.12 14.99 -6.89
N LEU A 105 11.53 13.80 -7.02
CA LEU A 105 10.10 13.55 -6.84
C LEU A 105 9.85 12.47 -5.80
N VAL A 106 8.85 12.72 -4.96
CA VAL A 106 8.32 11.78 -3.98
C VAL A 106 6.83 11.64 -4.19
N GLN A 107 6.39 10.41 -4.43
CA GLN A 107 5.01 10.03 -4.51
C GLN A 107 4.46 9.75 -3.09
N MET A 108 3.22 10.17 -2.83
CA MET A 108 2.45 9.86 -1.63
C MET A 108 1.17 9.15 -2.07
N LEU A 109 0.89 8.01 -1.46
CA LEU A 109 -0.33 7.24 -1.67
C LEU A 109 -1.01 7.00 -0.32
N VAL A 110 -2.33 7.12 -0.26
CA VAL A 110 -3.12 6.74 0.91
C VAL A 110 -3.41 5.25 0.80
N THR A 111 -3.10 4.49 1.84
CA THR A 111 -3.28 3.05 1.86
C THR A 111 -3.72 2.55 3.22
N THR A 112 -4.54 1.51 3.25
CA THR A 112 -4.88 0.79 4.47
C THR A 112 -4.02 -0.45 4.62
N VAL A 113 -3.75 -0.84 5.86
CA VAL A 113 -3.12 -2.11 6.23
C VAL A 113 -4.06 -2.86 7.16
N ARG A 114 -4.56 -4.02 6.74
CA ARG A 114 -5.32 -4.92 7.63
C ARG A 114 -4.36 -5.65 8.56
N GLU A 115 -4.42 -5.40 9.86
CA GLU A 115 -3.34 -5.82 10.78
C GLU A 115 -3.25 -7.34 10.94
N VAL A 116 -4.36 -8.06 10.79
CA VAL A 116 -4.45 -9.52 10.94
C VAL A 116 -3.62 -10.28 9.89
N CYS A 117 -3.48 -9.73 8.69
CA CYS A 117 -2.87 -10.41 7.55
C CYS A 117 -1.85 -9.54 6.78
N GLY A 118 -1.67 -8.28 7.18
CA GLY A 118 -0.76 -7.34 6.56
C GLY A 118 -1.15 -6.89 5.15
N ASN A 119 -2.35 -7.21 4.66
CA ASN A 119 -2.78 -6.85 3.32
C ASN A 119 -2.88 -5.33 3.17
N THR A 120 -2.50 -4.83 2.00
CA THR A 120 -2.53 -3.42 1.64
C THR A 120 -3.57 -3.14 0.57
N LEU A 121 -4.36 -2.11 0.78
CA LEU A 121 -5.28 -1.59 -0.22
C LEU A 121 -5.07 -0.09 -0.39
N GLN A 122 -4.96 0.38 -1.63
CA GLN A 122 -4.88 1.81 -1.90
C GLN A 122 -6.28 2.41 -1.84
N VAL A 123 -6.38 3.55 -1.16
CA VAL A 123 -7.63 4.29 -1.02
C VAL A 123 -7.55 5.49 -1.95
N ASP A 124 -8.58 5.66 -2.79
CA ASP A 124 -8.69 6.82 -3.65
C ASP A 124 -8.81 8.09 -2.79
N CYS A 125 -7.95 9.06 -3.05
CA CYS A 125 -7.86 10.29 -2.26
C CYS A 125 -7.70 11.49 -3.20
N LYS A 126 -8.35 12.62 -2.86
CA LYS A 126 -8.24 13.89 -3.59
C LYS A 126 -6.90 14.61 -3.36
N ALA A 127 -6.10 14.11 -2.42
CA ALA A 127 -4.79 14.66 -2.13
C ALA A 127 -3.88 14.64 -3.36
N ARG A 128 -2.99 15.63 -3.44
CA ARG A 128 -1.89 15.63 -4.38
C ARG A 128 -0.98 14.42 -4.09
N SER A 129 -0.74 13.62 -5.13
CA SER A 129 0.00 12.38 -5.00
C SER A 129 1.50 12.51 -5.24
N THR A 130 2.00 13.65 -5.73
CA THR A 130 3.42 13.81 -6.08
C THR A 130 3.96 15.17 -5.68
N PHE A 131 5.08 15.17 -4.94
CA PHE A 131 5.74 16.35 -4.41
C PHE A 131 7.18 16.45 -4.89
N ARG A 132 7.63 17.67 -5.17
CA ARG A 132 9.04 17.94 -5.45
C ARG A 132 9.81 17.93 -4.14
N ASN A 133 10.94 17.23 -4.08
CA ASN A 133 11.82 17.21 -2.93
C ASN A 133 12.60 18.54 -2.85
N PRO A 134 12.29 19.44 -1.89
CA PRO A 134 12.96 20.74 -1.77
C PRO A 134 14.39 20.62 -1.24
N PHE A 135 14.73 19.50 -0.59
CA PHE A 135 16.09 19.24 -0.12
C PHE A 135 17.03 18.78 -1.24
N ARG A 136 16.49 18.40 -2.40
CA ARG A 136 17.30 17.97 -3.55
C ARG A 136 18.01 19.16 -4.18
N ARG A 137 19.33 19.19 -4.04
CA ARG A 137 20.16 20.23 -4.69
C ARG A 137 20.13 20.08 -6.21
N GLN A 138 19.94 21.20 -6.89
CA GLN A 138 19.92 21.26 -8.36
C GLN A 138 21.28 21.69 -8.88
N PHE A 139 21.72 21.04 -9.97
CA PHE A 139 22.89 21.50 -10.71
C PHE A 139 22.56 22.82 -11.42
N LYS A 140 23.50 23.77 -11.34
CA LYS A 140 23.46 25.04 -12.06
C LYS A 140 24.70 25.14 -12.94
N SER A 141 24.58 25.77 -14.10
CA SER A 141 25.71 25.97 -15.03
C SER A 141 26.71 27.05 -14.57
N THR A 142 26.43 27.74 -13.45
CA THR A 142 27.25 28.79 -12.87
C THR A 142 27.67 28.45 -11.46
N LEU A 143 28.82 28.97 -11.02
CA LEU A 143 29.32 28.76 -9.66
C LEU A 143 28.46 29.52 -8.62
N PRO A 144 28.16 28.90 -7.46
CA PRO A 144 28.40 27.50 -7.13
C PRO A 144 27.46 26.58 -7.93
N PHE A 145 28.02 25.53 -8.56
CA PHE A 145 27.31 24.61 -9.48
C PHE A 145 26.15 23.82 -8.84
N LEU A 146 25.87 24.03 -7.55
CA LEU A 146 24.77 23.43 -6.82
C LEU A 146 23.97 24.53 -6.10
N SER A 147 22.65 24.43 -6.17
CA SER A 147 21.76 25.31 -5.40
C SER A 147 22.08 25.29 -3.88
N PRO A 148 21.73 26.34 -3.13
CA PRO A 148 21.80 26.31 -1.67
C PRO A 148 21.05 25.09 -1.11
N ALA A 149 21.59 24.48 -0.05
CA ALA A 149 20.93 23.39 0.63
C ALA A 149 19.79 23.95 1.48
N ALA A 150 18.56 23.52 1.23
CA ALA A 150 17.45 23.80 2.13
C ALA A 150 17.69 23.04 3.45
N THR A 151 17.46 23.72 4.57
CA THR A 151 17.60 23.14 5.93
C THR A 151 16.26 22.76 6.54
N GLN A 152 15.18 23.44 6.12
CA GLN A 152 13.82 23.24 6.60
C GLN A 152 12.82 23.32 5.44
N LEU A 153 11.61 22.83 5.68
CA LEU A 153 10.49 23.04 4.76
C LEU A 153 10.05 24.51 4.81
N ASP A 154 9.70 25.06 3.66
CA ASP A 154 9.03 26.36 3.59
C ASP A 154 7.58 26.25 4.09
N GLN A 155 6.97 27.40 4.39
CA GLN A 155 5.60 27.46 4.93
C GLN A 155 4.56 26.89 3.96
N ASP A 156 4.77 27.05 2.65
CA ASP A 156 3.88 26.52 1.61
C ASP A 156 3.90 24.97 1.60
N MET A 157 5.07 24.35 1.73
CA MET A 157 5.20 22.90 1.80
C MET A 157 4.67 22.34 3.13
N ILE A 158 4.86 23.05 4.25
CA ILE A 158 4.26 22.68 5.54
C ILE A 158 2.74 22.70 5.44
N GLN A 159 2.16 23.73 4.84
CA GLN A 159 0.72 23.84 4.65
C GLN A 159 0.20 22.71 3.74
N LYS A 160 0.89 22.45 2.63
CA LYS A 160 0.59 21.31 1.74
C LYS A 160 0.64 19.98 2.49
N ALA A 161 1.63 19.77 3.36
CA ALA A 161 1.72 18.55 4.14
C ALA A 161 0.50 18.39 5.05
N LYS A 162 0.11 19.43 5.78
CA LYS A 162 -1.09 19.41 6.64
C LYS A 162 -2.37 19.11 5.86
N GLU A 163 -2.58 19.81 4.73
CA GLU A 163 -3.75 19.62 3.88
C GLU A 163 -3.83 18.22 3.30
N ASN A 164 -2.72 17.72 2.73
CA ASN A 164 -2.70 16.42 2.07
C ASN A 164 -2.84 15.26 3.07
N ILE A 165 -2.24 15.40 4.25
CA ILE A 165 -2.41 14.43 5.33
C ILE A 165 -3.85 14.49 5.85
N GLY A 166 -4.45 15.68 6.02
CA GLY A 166 -5.86 15.85 6.37
C GLY A 166 -6.82 15.17 5.39
N LEU A 167 -6.64 15.41 4.08
CA LEU A 167 -7.39 14.71 3.02
C LEU A 167 -7.19 13.19 3.06
N GLY A 168 -6.00 12.73 3.47
CA GLY A 168 -5.72 11.32 3.72
C GLY A 168 -6.60 10.75 4.83
N ARG A 169 -6.72 11.46 5.96
CA ARG A 169 -7.60 11.06 7.09
C ARG A 169 -9.06 10.98 6.67
N GLU A 170 -9.53 11.99 5.92
CA GLU A 170 -10.90 12.01 5.39
C GLU A 170 -11.16 10.83 4.45
N ALA A 171 -10.21 10.49 3.58
CA ALA A 171 -10.32 9.33 2.69
C ALA A 171 -10.36 8.01 3.47
N ILE A 172 -9.56 7.87 4.54
CA ILE A 172 -9.61 6.69 5.42
C ILE A 172 -10.95 6.60 6.15
N ALA A 173 -11.51 7.73 6.62
CA ALA A 173 -12.82 7.75 7.28
C ALA A 173 -13.95 7.36 6.32
N ALA A 174 -13.92 7.85 5.07
CA ALA A 174 -14.87 7.43 4.04
C ALA A 174 -14.74 5.93 3.72
N PHE A 175 -13.50 5.44 3.58
CA PHE A 175 -13.24 4.02 3.37
C PHE A 175 -13.70 3.15 4.54
N ALA A 176 -13.60 3.62 5.78
CA ALA A 176 -14.09 2.90 6.95
C ALA A 176 -15.61 2.65 6.87
N SER A 177 -16.38 3.67 6.47
CA SER A 177 -17.82 3.54 6.24
C SER A 177 -18.14 2.52 5.14
N ASP A 178 -17.41 2.57 4.02
CA ASP A 178 -17.54 1.57 2.95
C ASP A 178 -17.22 0.16 3.43
N ALA A 179 -16.13 0.00 4.19
CA ALA A 179 -15.70 -1.27 4.73
C ALA A 179 -16.70 -1.86 5.73
N GLU A 180 -17.38 -1.02 6.53
CA GLU A 180 -18.47 -1.44 7.41
C GLU A 180 -19.65 -2.01 6.62
N ARG A 181 -20.11 -1.30 5.57
CA ARG A 181 -21.16 -1.80 4.68
C ARG A 181 -20.78 -3.13 4.02
N LEU A 182 -19.54 -3.25 3.56
CA LEU A 182 -19.02 -4.48 2.95
C LEU A 182 -18.94 -5.65 3.94
N ALA A 183 -18.68 -5.37 5.22
CA ALA A 183 -18.68 -6.38 6.27
C ALA A 183 -20.09 -6.84 6.65
N ASP A 184 -21.10 -5.98 6.47
CA ASP A 184 -22.51 -6.32 6.67
C ASP A 184 -23.11 -7.13 5.53
N GLN A 185 -22.59 -6.96 4.31
CA GLN A 185 -23.09 -7.66 3.14
C GLN A 185 -22.62 -9.11 3.07
N LYS A 186 -23.53 -10.05 3.35
CA LYS A 186 -23.29 -11.50 3.19
C LYS A 186 -23.38 -11.91 1.73
N VAL A 187 -22.55 -12.87 1.34
CA VAL A 187 -22.45 -13.40 -0.02
C VAL A 187 -22.50 -14.93 0.00
N ASP A 188 -23.10 -15.52 -1.03
CA ASP A 188 -23.11 -16.96 -1.25
C ASP A 188 -21.87 -17.42 -2.04
N ASP A 189 -21.62 -18.74 -2.04
CA ASP A 189 -20.46 -19.32 -2.74
C ASP A 189 -20.45 -19.02 -4.25
N PRO A 190 -21.58 -19.13 -4.99
CA PRO A 190 -21.61 -18.80 -6.41
C PRO A 190 -21.25 -17.35 -6.73
N THR A 191 -21.78 -16.38 -5.95
CA THR A 191 -21.46 -14.95 -6.11
C THR A 191 -20.00 -14.70 -5.75
N ALA A 192 -19.49 -15.34 -4.70
CA ALA A 192 -18.09 -15.25 -4.31
C ALA A 192 -17.15 -15.76 -5.42
N HIS A 193 -17.49 -16.88 -6.07
CA HIS A 193 -16.73 -17.39 -7.20
C HIS A 193 -16.80 -16.45 -8.40
N ARG A 194 -17.99 -15.97 -8.76
CA ARG A 194 -18.18 -15.01 -9.85
C ARG A 194 -17.34 -13.75 -9.65
N TYR A 195 -17.36 -13.19 -8.44
CA TYR A 195 -16.54 -12.05 -8.05
C TYR A 195 -15.04 -12.31 -8.30
N MET A 196 -14.51 -13.48 -7.92
CA MET A 196 -13.10 -13.81 -8.16
C MET A 196 -12.76 -13.86 -9.65
N PHE A 197 -13.66 -14.38 -10.49
CA PHE A 197 -13.48 -14.36 -11.94
C PHE A 197 -13.48 -12.94 -12.50
N ASP A 198 -14.44 -12.10 -12.11
CA ASP A 198 -14.54 -10.72 -12.63
C ASP A 198 -13.33 -9.87 -12.21
N VAL A 199 -12.76 -10.13 -11.03
CA VAL A 199 -11.54 -9.47 -10.56
C VAL A 199 -10.31 -9.89 -11.39
N PHE A 200 -10.05 -11.20 -11.49
CA PHE A 200 -8.79 -11.73 -12.01
C PHE A 200 -8.81 -12.01 -13.52
N GLN A 201 -9.96 -12.33 -14.09
CA GLN A 201 -10.16 -12.72 -15.49
C GLN A 201 -11.30 -11.90 -16.10
N PRO A 202 -11.15 -10.56 -16.18
CA PRO A 202 -12.18 -9.71 -16.77
C PRO A 202 -12.43 -10.15 -18.22
N GLY A 203 -13.69 -10.51 -18.52
CA GLY A 203 -14.12 -10.92 -19.86
C GLY A 203 -13.94 -12.40 -20.22
N THR A 204 -13.41 -13.25 -19.33
CA THR A 204 -13.33 -14.72 -19.57
C THR A 204 -14.54 -15.46 -19.02
N ALA A 205 -15.16 -14.95 -17.95
CA ALA A 205 -16.44 -15.45 -17.50
C ALA A 205 -17.50 -15.03 -18.52
N GLY A 206 -17.97 -15.96 -19.35
CA GLY A 206 -19.05 -15.73 -20.29
C GLY A 206 -20.34 -15.26 -19.61
N GLU A 207 -21.43 -15.16 -20.37
CA GLU A 207 -22.76 -14.73 -19.89
C GLU A 207 -23.36 -15.62 -18.78
N SER A 208 -22.71 -16.74 -18.41
CA SER A 208 -23.23 -17.58 -17.33
C SER A 208 -23.23 -16.82 -15.99
N PRO A 209 -24.40 -16.61 -15.38
CA PRO A 209 -24.54 -15.85 -14.15
C PRO A 209 -24.03 -16.61 -12.91
N VAL A 210 -23.81 -17.93 -13.03
CA VAL A 210 -23.42 -18.81 -11.92
C VAL A 210 -22.11 -19.51 -12.26
N ILE A 211 -21.14 -19.42 -11.35
CA ILE A 211 -19.85 -20.12 -11.43
C ILE A 211 -19.83 -21.24 -10.39
N GLY A 212 -19.98 -22.48 -10.84
CA GLY A 212 -19.88 -23.69 -10.03
C GLY A 212 -18.49 -24.32 -10.06
N GLU A 213 -18.37 -25.50 -9.44
CA GLU A 213 -17.09 -26.23 -9.35
C GLU A 213 -16.53 -26.63 -10.71
N LYS A 214 -17.40 -27.00 -11.66
CA LYS A 214 -16.98 -27.38 -13.03
C LYS A 214 -16.37 -26.21 -13.78
N GLU A 215 -16.99 -25.03 -13.71
CA GLU A 215 -16.48 -23.81 -14.34
C GLU A 215 -15.14 -23.39 -13.72
N ILE A 216 -14.95 -23.61 -12.42
CA ILE A 216 -13.66 -23.35 -11.75
C ILE A 216 -12.58 -24.30 -12.28
N GLU A 217 -12.91 -25.58 -12.46
CA GLU A 217 -11.94 -26.55 -12.98
C GLU A 217 -11.55 -26.23 -14.43
N GLU A 218 -12.52 -25.90 -15.28
CA GLU A 218 -12.31 -25.70 -16.71
C GLU A 218 -11.76 -24.29 -17.07
N LEU A 219 -12.24 -23.23 -16.41
CA LEU A 219 -12.01 -21.84 -16.82
C LEU A 219 -11.10 -21.04 -15.90
N ALA A 220 -10.90 -21.46 -14.64
CA ALA A 220 -10.12 -20.66 -13.69
C ALA A 220 -8.62 -20.76 -13.98
N GLU A 221 -8.00 -19.61 -14.26
CA GLU A 221 -6.56 -19.46 -14.26
C GLU A 221 -6.00 -19.69 -12.85
N LYS A 222 -4.70 -19.99 -12.80
CA LYS A 222 -3.97 -20.24 -11.55
C LYS A 222 -4.24 -19.18 -10.47
N LYS A 223 -4.20 -17.89 -10.82
CA LYS A 223 -4.40 -16.79 -9.88
C LYS A 223 -5.82 -16.73 -9.31
N THR A 224 -6.82 -17.06 -10.13
CA THR A 224 -8.24 -17.11 -9.74
C THR A 224 -8.51 -18.28 -8.81
N ARG A 225 -7.95 -19.47 -9.11
CA ARG A 225 -8.03 -20.63 -8.19
C ARG A 225 -7.41 -20.31 -6.84
N MET A 226 -6.26 -19.63 -6.82
CA MET A 226 -5.62 -19.20 -5.57
C MET A 226 -6.51 -18.22 -4.78
N ALA A 227 -7.20 -17.30 -5.46
CA ALA A 227 -8.10 -16.37 -4.81
C ALA A 227 -9.36 -17.04 -4.26
N ILE A 228 -9.92 -18.01 -4.98
CA ILE A 228 -11.05 -18.83 -4.51
C ILE A 228 -10.63 -19.62 -3.25
N GLU A 229 -9.45 -20.25 -3.26
CA GLU A 229 -8.91 -20.91 -2.06
C GLU A 229 -8.70 -19.92 -0.90
N ALA A 230 -8.29 -18.68 -1.20
CA ALA A 230 -8.06 -17.64 -0.20
C ALA A 230 -9.33 -17.21 0.53
N ILE A 231 -10.53 -17.40 -0.04
CA ILE A 231 -11.81 -17.16 0.67
C ILE A 231 -11.88 -17.99 1.96
N LYS A 232 -11.38 -19.22 1.92
CA LYS A 232 -11.44 -20.15 3.06
C LYS A 232 -10.16 -20.17 3.88
N LYS A 233 -8.99 -19.97 3.24
CA LYS A 233 -7.67 -20.21 3.85
C LYS A 233 -6.90 -18.94 4.21
N ALA A 234 -7.30 -17.76 3.74
CA ALA A 234 -6.55 -16.55 4.05
C ALA A 234 -6.68 -16.19 5.55
N PRO A 235 -5.62 -15.64 6.18
CA PRO A 235 -5.69 -15.23 7.57
C PRO A 235 -6.81 -14.22 7.83
N GLY A 236 -7.60 -14.46 8.87
CA GLY A 236 -8.71 -13.60 9.28
C GLY A 236 -10.00 -13.77 8.48
N GLN A 237 -10.13 -14.80 7.64
CA GLN A 237 -11.40 -15.15 6.98
C GLN A 237 -12.42 -15.82 7.91
N ASP A 238 -11.95 -16.29 9.06
CA ASP A 238 -12.74 -16.86 10.15
C ASP A 238 -13.44 -15.79 11.00
N LEU A 239 -12.97 -14.54 10.94
CA LEU A 239 -13.56 -13.41 11.67
C LEU A 239 -14.97 -13.11 11.16
N GLU A 240 -15.87 -12.69 12.07
CA GLU A 240 -17.26 -12.37 11.75
C GLU A 240 -17.39 -11.32 10.63
N ALA A 241 -16.52 -10.31 10.66
CA ALA A 241 -16.47 -9.24 9.66
C ALA A 241 -16.09 -9.72 8.25
N ALA A 242 -15.38 -10.85 8.13
CA ALA A 242 -14.87 -11.35 6.86
C ALA A 242 -15.62 -12.59 6.36
N ARG A 243 -16.05 -13.47 7.26
CA ARG A 243 -16.63 -14.78 6.93
C ARG A 243 -17.86 -14.65 6.01
N MET A 244 -17.65 -15.03 4.74
CA MET A 244 -18.64 -14.96 3.66
C MET A 244 -19.32 -13.59 3.56
N THR A 245 -18.50 -12.54 3.56
CA THR A 245 -18.93 -11.15 3.36
C THR A 245 -18.22 -10.56 2.15
N ALA A 246 -18.75 -9.48 1.57
CA ALA A 246 -18.06 -8.74 0.51
C ALA A 246 -16.68 -8.22 0.99
N TRP A 247 -16.56 -7.84 2.26
CA TRP A 247 -15.27 -7.51 2.90
C TRP A 247 -14.29 -8.69 2.89
N GLY A 248 -14.75 -9.90 3.21
CA GLY A 248 -13.95 -11.12 3.14
C GLY A 248 -13.45 -11.42 1.74
N LEU A 249 -14.29 -11.24 0.71
CA LEU A 249 -13.90 -11.42 -0.69
C LEU A 249 -12.78 -10.45 -1.10
N LEU A 250 -12.94 -9.16 -0.77
CA LEU A 250 -11.91 -8.15 -1.00
C LEU A 250 -10.59 -8.51 -0.31
N ASN A 251 -10.65 -9.04 0.91
CA ASN A 251 -9.47 -9.47 1.65
C ASN A 251 -8.82 -10.73 1.08
N ALA A 252 -9.60 -11.67 0.52
CA ALA A 252 -9.06 -12.82 -0.20
C ALA A 252 -8.29 -12.39 -1.45
N VAL A 253 -8.81 -11.41 -2.19
CA VAL A 253 -8.11 -10.83 -3.36
C VAL A 253 -6.83 -10.14 -2.93
N THR A 254 -6.89 -9.21 -1.97
CA THR A 254 -5.71 -8.46 -1.53
C THR A 254 -4.64 -9.37 -0.93
N TYR A 255 -5.03 -10.43 -0.21
CA TYR A 255 -4.11 -11.45 0.29
C TYR A 255 -3.41 -12.18 -0.86
N THR A 256 -4.18 -12.62 -1.85
CA THR A 256 -3.64 -13.32 -3.02
C THR A 256 -2.64 -12.43 -3.77
N VAL A 257 -2.99 -11.16 -3.98
CA VAL A 257 -2.12 -10.19 -4.64
C VAL A 257 -0.85 -9.93 -3.85
N ASP A 258 -0.96 -9.62 -2.56
CA ASP A 258 0.17 -9.13 -1.77
C ASP A 258 1.10 -10.26 -1.31
N HIS A 259 0.60 -11.49 -1.16
CA HIS A 259 1.37 -12.63 -0.63
C HIS A 259 1.71 -13.72 -1.64
N HIS A 260 1.09 -13.73 -2.81
CA HIS A 260 1.29 -14.82 -3.77
C HIS A 260 1.62 -14.36 -5.20
N LEU A 261 1.06 -13.25 -5.67
CA LEU A 261 1.23 -12.83 -7.08
C LEU A 261 2.53 -12.08 -7.36
N GLY A 262 3.58 -12.85 -7.65
CA GLY A 262 4.85 -12.33 -8.17
C GLY A 262 5.96 -13.37 -8.08
N ASN A 263 7.00 -13.22 -8.89
CA ASN A 263 8.10 -14.19 -8.98
C ASN A 263 9.01 -14.20 -7.74
N ASN A 264 9.15 -13.05 -7.11
CA ASN A 264 9.88 -12.88 -5.86
C ASN A 264 9.23 -11.78 -5.03
N GLN A 265 9.57 -11.71 -3.75
CA GLN A 265 8.94 -10.80 -2.80
C GLN A 265 9.05 -9.31 -3.20
N ASP A 266 10.23 -8.89 -3.70
CA ASP A 266 10.46 -7.51 -4.14
C ASP A 266 9.55 -7.14 -5.31
N SER A 267 9.56 -7.94 -6.36
CA SER A 267 8.72 -7.73 -7.54
C SER A 267 7.23 -7.79 -7.20
N ARG A 268 6.81 -8.71 -6.33
CA ARG A 268 5.43 -8.82 -5.84
C ARG A 268 4.98 -7.53 -5.18
N LEU A 269 5.76 -7.02 -4.22
CA LEU A 269 5.42 -5.79 -3.51
C LEU A 269 5.40 -4.57 -4.44
N ARG A 270 6.37 -4.47 -5.36
CA ARG A 270 6.38 -3.40 -6.36
C ARG A 270 5.16 -3.42 -7.28
N LEU A 271 4.76 -4.60 -7.75
CA LEU A 271 3.56 -4.73 -8.58
C LEU A 271 2.31 -4.41 -7.76
N ALA A 272 2.23 -4.87 -6.52
CA ALA A 272 1.10 -4.66 -5.61
C ALA A 272 0.88 -3.18 -5.22
N TRP A 273 1.96 -2.38 -5.18
CA TRP A 273 1.87 -0.95 -4.86
C TRP A 273 1.89 -0.04 -6.10
N PHE A 274 2.57 -0.43 -7.18
CA PHE A 274 2.91 0.52 -8.24
C PHE A 274 2.71 -0.02 -9.67
N GLY A 275 2.25 -1.25 -9.82
CA GLY A 275 2.06 -1.91 -11.12
C GLY A 275 0.66 -2.48 -11.29
N GLY A 276 0.48 -3.37 -12.27
CA GLY A 276 -0.83 -3.90 -12.63
C GLY A 276 -1.58 -4.65 -11.50
N ASN A 277 -0.87 -5.14 -10.49
CA ASN A 277 -1.52 -5.75 -9.33
C ASN A 277 -2.24 -4.72 -8.43
N ALA A 278 -1.79 -3.45 -8.43
CA ALA A 278 -2.52 -2.38 -7.78
C ALA A 278 -3.88 -2.13 -8.47
N ASP A 279 -3.91 -2.22 -9.81
CA ASP A 279 -5.15 -2.08 -10.59
C ASP A 279 -6.14 -3.22 -10.32
N ILE A 280 -5.64 -4.45 -10.11
CA ILE A 280 -6.48 -5.59 -9.68
C ILE A 280 -7.14 -5.28 -8.34
N LYS A 281 -6.38 -4.75 -7.36
CA LYS A 281 -6.94 -4.40 -6.04
C LYS A 281 -7.95 -3.27 -6.13
N LYS A 282 -7.72 -2.28 -6.99
CA LYS A 282 -8.67 -1.20 -7.25
C LYS A 282 -9.97 -1.73 -7.85
N ARG A 283 -9.88 -2.58 -8.88
CA ARG A 283 -11.05 -3.26 -9.46
C ARG A 283 -11.80 -4.08 -8.44
N ALA A 284 -11.08 -4.84 -7.62
CA ALA A 284 -11.67 -5.67 -6.57
C ALA A 284 -12.48 -4.84 -5.57
N PHE A 285 -11.98 -3.67 -5.17
CA PHE A 285 -12.74 -2.78 -4.32
C PHE A 285 -14.00 -2.24 -5.02
N GLN A 286 -13.89 -1.81 -6.28
CA GLN A 286 -15.04 -1.33 -7.06
C GLN A 286 -16.13 -2.39 -7.22
N LEU A 287 -15.75 -3.59 -7.65
CA LEU A 287 -16.69 -4.71 -7.79
C LEU A 287 -17.28 -5.13 -6.44
N ALA A 288 -16.55 -4.99 -5.33
CA ALA A 288 -17.09 -5.30 -4.01
C ALA A 288 -18.16 -4.29 -3.61
N LEU A 289 -17.99 -3.01 -3.95
CA LEU A 289 -19.00 -1.97 -3.72
C LEU A 289 -20.26 -2.19 -4.58
N GLU A 290 -20.15 -2.81 -5.75
CA GLU A 290 -21.29 -3.18 -6.58
C GLU A 290 -22.13 -4.33 -6.00
N LEU A 291 -21.62 -5.04 -4.98
CA LEU A 291 -22.35 -6.09 -4.26
C LEU A 291 -23.24 -5.55 -3.12
N LEU A 292 -23.13 -4.26 -2.79
CA LEU A 292 -23.93 -3.57 -1.78
C LEU A 292 -25.30 -3.17 -2.34
#